data_AF-A0A7S1YMK9-F1
#
_entry.id   AF-A0A7S1YMK9-F1
#
_cell.length_a   1.000
_cell.length_b   1.000
_cell.length_c   1.000
_cell.angle_alpha   90.00
_cell.angle_beta   90.00
_cell.angle_gamma   90.00
#
_symmetry.space_group_name_H-M   'P 1'
#
loop_
_entity.id
_entity.type
_entity.pdbx_description
1 polymer ?
#
loop_
_entity_poly.entity_id
_entity_poly.type
_entity_poly.pdbx_seq_one_letter_code
_entity_poly.pdbx_strand_id
1 'polypeptide(L)'
;MPALRDELASRRSLLETAADDERNYDQHQHAYSPPQREVRQSASSPSTFRSATTRTTPDFGGVFRRMGTRFVQNLNLARLIDEMEHDQELADHLEVINMETQEEKERKLLVQEARTATLRFLEKHLMDFKEERRRVVQQQQEEEAGDDNDSTTGERVAVVPPPVTYEEWIADLHPENAYPAMVADKAVVRRPSSAPIEIDHRFYVQEADHRKLWNKLADDEHQIVPARSKMLRGMGVTEAVGDHHQLELEKKESQQTVVSSDEEEDDDE
;
A
#
# COMPACT_ATOMS: atom_id res chain seq x y z
N MET A 1 -12.35 33.42 13.85
CA MET A 1 -11.03 32.85 13.51
C MET A 1 -10.39 31.87 14.53
N PRO A 2 -11.02 31.40 15.63
CA PRO A 2 -10.41 30.33 16.44
C PRO A 2 -10.56 28.93 15.79
N ALA A 3 -11.66 28.67 15.07
CA ALA A 3 -11.95 27.37 14.47
C ALA A 3 -10.89 26.88 13.45
N LEU A 4 -10.37 27.77 12.59
CA LEU A 4 -9.33 27.42 11.60
C LEU A 4 -7.98 27.08 12.26
N ARG A 5 -7.73 27.55 13.48
CA ARG A 5 -6.50 27.25 14.22
C ARG A 5 -6.52 25.85 14.80
N ASP A 6 -7.67 25.43 15.31
CA ASP A 6 -7.86 24.09 15.86
C ASP A 6 -7.84 23.01 14.77
N GLU A 7 -8.38 23.31 13.59
CA GLU A 7 -8.35 22.40 12.44
C GLU A 7 -6.92 22.18 11.90
N LEU A 8 -6.12 23.25 11.81
CA LEU A 8 -4.70 23.15 11.41
C LEU A 8 -3.85 22.42 12.47
N ALA A 9 -4.18 22.58 13.75
CA ALA A 9 -3.53 21.82 14.83
C ALA A 9 -3.88 20.32 14.75
N SER A 10 -5.15 19.99 14.46
CA SER A 10 -5.59 18.60 14.28
C SER A 10 -4.95 17.93 13.05
N ARG A 11 -4.84 18.66 11.92
CA ARG A 11 -4.14 18.18 10.71
C ARG A 11 -2.64 17.97 10.94
N ARG A 12 -1.98 18.84 11.71
CA ARG A 12 -0.57 18.63 12.10
C ARG A 12 -0.39 17.39 12.96
N SER A 13 -1.26 17.20 13.95
CA SER A 13 -1.20 16.02 14.83
C SER A 13 -1.37 14.71 14.05
N LEU A 14 -2.27 14.67 13.06
CA LEU A 14 -2.51 13.49 12.23
C LEU A 14 -1.33 13.15 11.30
N LEU A 15 -0.65 14.17 10.77
CA LEU A 15 0.55 14.00 9.96
C LEU A 15 1.76 13.56 10.79
N GLU A 16 1.85 13.99 12.05
CA GLU A 16 2.93 13.62 12.97
C GLU A 16 2.79 12.15 13.41
N THR A 17 1.58 11.67 13.69
CA THR A 17 1.32 10.24 13.98
C THR A 17 1.60 9.32 12.78
N ALA A 18 1.34 9.77 11.54
CA ALA A 18 1.65 8.97 10.35
C ALA A 18 3.17 8.89 10.08
N ALA A 19 3.92 9.93 10.42
CA ALA A 19 5.38 9.93 10.29
C ALA A 19 6.06 9.05 11.37
N ASP A 20 5.45 8.91 12.54
CA ASP A 20 5.96 8.02 13.59
C ASP A 20 5.69 6.54 13.30
N ASP A 21 4.59 6.20 12.63
CA ASP A 21 4.34 4.82 12.16
C ASP A 21 5.32 4.38 11.07
N GLU A 22 5.70 5.26 10.13
CA GLU A 22 6.75 4.95 9.14
C GLU A 22 8.14 4.82 9.78
N ARG A 23 8.47 5.66 10.77
CA ARG A 23 9.73 5.52 11.52
C ARG A 23 9.77 4.24 12.35
N ASN A 24 8.64 3.84 12.93
CA ASN A 24 8.57 2.60 13.71
C ASN A 24 8.68 1.36 12.81
N TYR A 25 8.16 1.42 11.58
CA TYR A 25 8.34 0.35 10.59
C TYR A 25 9.81 0.21 10.15
N ASP A 26 10.53 1.32 9.92
CA ASP A 26 11.96 1.31 9.61
C ASP A 26 12.83 0.90 10.83
N GLN A 27 12.43 1.30 12.05
CA GLN A 27 13.16 0.95 13.27
C GLN A 27 13.05 -0.53 13.61
N HIS A 28 11.94 -1.18 13.26
CA HIS A 28 11.80 -2.65 13.35
C HIS A 28 12.48 -3.40 12.19
N GLN A 29 12.66 -2.80 11.00
CA GLN A 29 13.45 -3.39 9.91
C GLN A 29 14.96 -3.43 10.26
N HIS A 30 15.48 -2.44 10.98
CA HIS A 30 16.87 -2.45 11.46
C HIS A 30 17.11 -3.38 12.65
N ALA A 31 16.08 -3.71 13.43
CA ALA A 31 16.18 -4.66 14.55
C ALA A 31 16.32 -6.13 14.10
N TYR A 32 15.94 -6.42 12.86
CA TYR A 32 16.20 -7.70 12.17
C TYR A 32 17.27 -7.56 11.09
N SER A 33 18.27 -6.69 11.29
CA SER A 33 19.59 -7.02 10.76
C SER A 33 19.99 -8.31 11.48
N PRO A 34 20.06 -9.48 10.81
CA PRO A 34 20.67 -10.64 11.43
C PRO A 34 22.04 -10.16 11.94
N PRO A 35 22.45 -10.57 13.16
CA PRO A 35 23.76 -10.17 13.67
C PRO A 35 24.73 -10.42 12.52
N GLN A 36 25.39 -9.36 12.05
CA GLN A 36 26.48 -9.53 11.11
C GLN A 36 27.48 -10.36 11.90
N ARG A 37 27.35 -11.68 11.78
CA ARG A 37 28.42 -12.61 12.01
C ARG A 37 29.48 -11.99 11.13
N GLU A 38 30.49 -11.41 11.76
CA GLU A 38 31.72 -11.04 11.08
C GLU A 38 32.18 -12.33 10.43
N VAL A 39 31.67 -12.60 9.23
CA VAL A 39 32.36 -13.37 8.22
C VAL A 39 33.60 -12.54 8.10
N ARG A 40 34.63 -12.95 8.84
CA ARG A 40 36.00 -12.58 8.57
C ARG A 40 36.17 -12.93 7.11
N GLN A 41 35.86 -11.97 6.24
CA GLN A 41 36.20 -11.99 4.85
C GLN A 41 37.70 -12.12 4.91
N SER A 42 38.15 -13.35 4.71
CA SER A 42 39.50 -13.67 4.34
C SER A 42 39.64 -12.97 3.00
N ALA A 43 40.00 -11.69 3.06
CA ALA A 43 40.31 -10.88 1.92
C ALA A 43 41.48 -11.57 1.23
N SER A 44 41.17 -12.42 0.25
CA SER A 44 42.08 -12.90 -0.75
C SER A 44 42.47 -11.69 -1.59
N SER A 45 43.38 -10.89 -1.04
CA SER A 45 44.01 -9.80 -1.75
C SER A 45 44.83 -10.42 -2.88
N PRO A 46 44.77 -9.89 -4.11
CA PRO A 46 45.68 -10.30 -5.17
C PRO A 46 47.10 -9.92 -4.73
N SER A 47 47.93 -10.96 -4.56
CA SER A 47 49.35 -10.90 -4.25
C SER A 47 50.08 -10.03 -5.28
N THR A 48 50.14 -8.73 -5.03
CA THR A 48 51.07 -7.84 -5.70
C THR A 48 52.38 -7.92 -4.94
N PHE A 49 53.27 -8.75 -5.47
CA PHE A 49 54.66 -8.90 -5.05
C PHE A 49 55.34 -7.53 -5.08
N ARG A 50 55.54 -6.90 -3.92
CA ARG A 50 56.44 -5.77 -3.76
C ARG A 50 57.43 -6.06 -2.63
N SER A 51 58.69 -6.03 -3.04
CA SER A 51 59.88 -6.35 -2.28
C SER A 51 60.11 -5.44 -1.08
N ALA A 52 60.78 -6.03 -0.09
CA ALA A 52 61.75 -5.45 0.80
C ALA A 52 61.27 -4.38 1.81
N THR A 53 61.02 -4.82 3.05
CA THR A 53 61.63 -4.18 4.22
C THR A 53 61.85 -5.21 5.32
N THR A 54 63.11 -5.43 5.66
CA THR A 54 63.56 -6.27 6.78
C THR A 54 63.15 -5.62 8.10
N ARG A 55 62.14 -6.16 8.77
CA ARG A 55 61.84 -5.86 10.17
C ARG A 55 61.89 -7.16 10.98
N THR A 56 62.90 -7.21 11.83
CA THR A 56 63.22 -8.26 12.80
C THR A 56 62.00 -8.62 13.63
N THR A 57 61.40 -9.78 13.36
CA THR A 57 60.38 -10.37 14.21
C THR A 57 61.04 -11.18 15.34
N PRO A 58 60.49 -11.16 16.56
CA PRO A 58 60.95 -12.04 17.62
C PRO A 58 60.66 -13.49 17.23
N ASP A 59 61.68 -14.33 17.40
CA ASP A 59 61.69 -15.76 17.14
C ASP A 59 60.71 -16.51 18.06
N PHE A 60 59.44 -16.56 17.65
CA PHE A 60 58.41 -17.41 18.25
C PHE A 60 58.29 -18.78 17.54
N GLY A 61 59.27 -19.15 16.71
CA GLY A 61 59.23 -20.32 15.84
C GLY A 61 59.36 -21.68 16.55
N GLY A 62 59.82 -21.70 17.80
CA GLY A 62 60.13 -22.94 18.53
C GLY A 62 58.97 -23.57 19.32
N VAL A 63 58.00 -22.77 19.78
CA VAL A 63 57.00 -23.22 20.76
C VAL A 63 55.74 -23.81 20.09
N PHE A 64 55.27 -23.21 18.99
CA PHE A 64 54.07 -23.71 18.29
C PHE A 64 54.28 -25.04 17.55
N ARG A 65 55.53 -25.38 17.15
CA ARG A 65 55.81 -26.68 16.51
C ARG A 65 55.61 -27.89 17.45
N ARG A 66 55.72 -27.70 18.77
CA ARG A 66 55.67 -28.83 19.72
C ARG A 66 54.26 -29.14 20.24
N MET A 67 53.31 -28.20 20.12
CA MET A 67 51.89 -28.45 20.39
C MET A 67 51.12 -28.97 19.16
N GLY A 68 51.56 -28.62 17.94
CA GLY A 68 50.86 -28.97 16.71
C GLY A 68 50.66 -30.48 16.52
N THR A 69 51.67 -31.33 16.76
CA THR A 69 51.60 -32.76 16.43
C THR A 69 50.66 -33.60 17.29
N ARG A 70 50.32 -33.17 18.52
CA ARG A 70 49.35 -33.90 19.37
C ARG A 70 47.90 -33.49 19.13
N PHE A 71 47.66 -32.25 18.69
CA PHE A 71 46.31 -31.78 18.40
C PHE A 71 45.76 -32.32 17.07
N VAL A 72 46.60 -32.51 16.05
CA VAL A 72 46.15 -33.09 14.76
C VAL A 72 45.91 -34.60 14.80
N GLN A 73 46.47 -35.34 15.77
CA GLN A 73 46.32 -36.80 15.85
C GLN A 73 44.98 -37.26 16.44
N ASN A 74 44.28 -36.39 17.17
CA ASN A 74 42.98 -36.69 17.77
C ASN A 74 41.79 -36.09 17.00
N LEU A 75 42.04 -35.32 15.94
CA LEU A 75 40.98 -34.83 15.07
C LEU A 75 40.60 -35.95 14.11
N ASN A 76 39.39 -36.49 14.27
CA ASN A 76 38.81 -37.41 13.31
C ASN A 76 38.53 -36.64 12.01
N LEU A 77 39.49 -36.67 11.09
CA LEU A 77 39.46 -35.92 9.83
C LEU A 77 38.21 -36.25 9.01
N ALA A 78 37.71 -37.48 9.06
CA ALA A 78 36.49 -37.86 8.37
C ALA A 78 35.28 -37.08 8.90
N ARG A 79 35.10 -37.04 10.22
CA ARG A 79 34.02 -36.27 10.85
C ARG A 79 34.09 -34.78 10.52
N LEU A 80 35.30 -34.20 10.46
CA LEU A 80 35.47 -32.80 10.11
C LEU A 80 35.07 -32.52 8.65
N ILE A 81 35.40 -33.44 7.73
CA ILE A 81 35.00 -33.32 6.33
C ILE A 81 33.48 -33.38 6.22
N ASP A 82 32.83 -34.35 6.86
CA ASP A 82 31.36 -34.47 6.85
C ASP A 82 30.67 -33.21 7.43
N GLU A 83 31.21 -32.65 8.52
CA GLU A 83 30.71 -31.41 9.13
C GLU A 83 30.89 -30.20 8.22
N MET A 84 32.03 -30.09 7.53
CA MET A 84 32.27 -29.03 6.56
C MET A 84 31.37 -29.15 5.32
N GLU A 85 31.09 -30.36 4.85
CA GLU A 85 30.14 -30.60 3.75
C GLU A 85 28.73 -30.20 4.16
N HIS A 86 28.29 -30.58 5.36
CA HIS A 86 27.00 -30.17 5.90
C HIS A 86 26.88 -28.64 6.07
N ASP A 87 27.91 -28.00 6.61
CA ASP A 87 27.97 -26.55 6.76
C ASP A 87 27.90 -25.82 5.40
N GLN A 88 28.52 -26.39 4.36
CA GLN A 88 28.45 -25.86 3.00
C GLN A 88 27.04 -25.99 2.42
N GLU A 89 26.39 -27.15 2.55
CA GLU A 89 25.01 -27.35 2.11
C GLU A 89 24.05 -26.38 2.81
N LEU A 90 24.23 -26.17 4.11
CA LEU A 90 23.44 -25.21 4.89
C LEU A 90 23.68 -23.77 4.40
N ALA A 91 24.92 -23.40 4.10
CA ALA A 91 25.25 -22.08 3.58
C ALA A 91 24.58 -21.82 2.22
N ASP A 92 24.64 -22.79 1.30
CA ASP A 92 23.99 -22.70 -0.02
C ASP A 92 22.47 -22.57 0.13
N HIS A 93 21.86 -23.34 1.05
CA HIS A 93 20.42 -23.24 1.32
C HIS A 93 20.02 -21.86 1.88
N LEU A 94 20.81 -21.32 2.81
CA LEU A 94 20.57 -19.99 3.37
C LEU A 94 20.76 -18.88 2.31
N GLU A 95 21.69 -19.05 1.38
CA GLU A 95 21.85 -18.13 0.24
C GLU A 95 20.58 -18.08 -0.61
N VAL A 96 20.00 -19.24 -0.95
CA VAL A 96 18.74 -19.32 -1.70
C VAL A 96 17.61 -18.61 -0.95
N ILE A 97 17.42 -18.88 0.34
CA ILE A 97 16.37 -18.23 1.14
C ILE A 97 16.57 -16.70 1.21
N ASN A 98 17.80 -16.25 1.38
CA ASN A 98 18.11 -14.81 1.41
C ASN A 98 17.80 -14.15 0.06
N MET A 99 18.15 -14.81 -1.05
CA MET A 99 17.84 -14.35 -2.39
C MET A 99 16.32 -14.26 -2.60
N GLU A 100 15.56 -15.32 -2.30
CA GLU A 100 14.09 -15.32 -2.40
C GLU A 100 13.44 -14.24 -1.52
N THR A 101 13.95 -14.06 -0.30
CA THR A 101 13.47 -13.02 0.62
C THR A 101 13.72 -11.62 0.06
N GLN A 102 14.87 -11.41 -0.59
CA GLN A 102 15.19 -10.13 -1.22
C GLN A 102 14.32 -9.88 -2.45
N GLU A 103 14.12 -10.88 -3.32
CA GLU A 103 13.22 -10.78 -4.46
C GLU A 103 11.78 -10.45 -4.03
N GLU A 104 11.27 -11.08 -2.97
CA GLU A 104 9.94 -10.80 -2.44
C GLU A 104 9.82 -9.37 -1.88
N LYS A 105 10.89 -8.84 -1.26
CA LYS A 105 10.94 -7.44 -0.82
C LYS A 105 10.88 -6.48 -2.01
N GLU A 106 11.67 -6.74 -3.06
CA GLU A 106 11.67 -5.93 -4.28
C GLU A 106 10.29 -5.96 -4.97
N ARG A 107 9.66 -7.14 -5.04
CA ARG A 107 8.30 -7.30 -5.57
C ARG A 107 7.27 -6.48 -4.80
N LYS A 108 7.33 -6.48 -3.47
CA LYS A 108 6.43 -5.67 -2.62
C LYS A 108 6.62 -4.17 -2.85
N LEU A 109 7.87 -3.72 -2.97
CA LEU A 109 8.18 -2.32 -3.26
C LEU A 109 7.60 -1.87 -4.61
N LEU A 110 7.74 -2.69 -5.66
CA LEU A 110 7.17 -2.40 -6.98
C LEU A 110 5.64 -2.29 -6.94
N VAL A 111 4.96 -3.18 -6.22
CA VAL A 111 3.50 -3.13 -6.06
C VAL A 111 3.07 -1.87 -5.32
N GLN A 112 3.79 -1.48 -4.25
CA GLN A 112 3.52 -0.27 -3.49
C GLN A 112 3.73 1.00 -4.33
N GLU A 113 4.81 1.05 -5.12
CA GLU A 113 5.09 2.16 -6.02
C GLU A 113 4.00 2.29 -7.09
N ALA A 114 3.62 1.19 -7.73
CA ALA A 114 2.55 1.17 -8.73
C ALA A 114 1.22 1.68 -8.14
N ARG A 115 0.85 1.21 -6.94
CA ARG A 115 -0.35 1.68 -6.23
C ARG A 115 -0.29 3.18 -5.92
N THR A 116 0.88 3.68 -5.52
CA THR A 116 1.07 5.10 -5.23
C THR A 116 0.94 5.93 -6.51
N ALA A 117 1.50 5.45 -7.62
CA ALA A 117 1.38 6.10 -8.92
C ALA A 117 -0.07 6.17 -9.40
N THR A 118 -0.84 5.09 -9.26
CA THR A 118 -2.27 5.08 -9.63
C THR A 118 -3.08 6.06 -8.78
N LEU A 119 -2.81 6.16 -7.47
CA LEU A 119 -3.49 7.11 -6.60
C LEU A 119 -3.18 8.57 -6.98
N ARG A 120 -1.91 8.89 -7.27
CA ARG A 120 -1.51 10.22 -7.75
C ARG A 120 -2.18 10.59 -9.06
N PHE A 121 -2.32 9.63 -9.98
CA PHE A 121 -3.03 9.84 -11.23
C PHE A 121 -4.50 10.20 -10.99
N LEU A 122 -5.20 9.43 -10.15
CA LEU A 122 -6.60 9.70 -9.80
C LEU A 122 -6.78 11.06 -9.12
N GLU A 123 -5.88 11.42 -8.21
CA GLU A 123 -5.89 12.72 -7.53
C GLU A 123 -5.73 13.87 -8.51
N LYS A 124 -4.74 13.78 -9.40
CA LYS A 124 -4.53 14.77 -10.45
C LYS A 124 -5.76 14.90 -11.34
N HIS A 125 -6.30 13.78 -11.82
CA HIS A 125 -7.47 13.78 -12.69
C HIS A 125 -8.70 14.42 -12.02
N LEU A 126 -8.92 14.17 -10.73
CA LEU A 126 -10.01 14.80 -9.99
C LEU A 126 -9.84 16.33 -9.90
N MET A 127 -8.61 16.79 -9.66
CA MET A 127 -8.31 18.22 -9.60
C MET A 127 -8.49 18.89 -10.97
N ASP A 128 -7.95 18.29 -12.02
CA ASP A 128 -8.08 18.77 -13.40
C ASP A 128 -9.57 18.83 -13.80
N PHE A 129 -10.36 17.80 -13.46
CA PHE A 129 -11.80 17.76 -13.70
C PHE A 129 -12.56 18.88 -12.98
N LYS A 130 -12.28 19.10 -11.68
CA LYS A 130 -12.90 20.18 -10.90
C LYS A 130 -12.52 21.56 -11.45
N GLU A 131 -11.28 21.75 -11.86
CA GLU A 131 -10.82 23.01 -12.44
C GLU A 131 -11.51 23.29 -13.78
N GLU A 132 -11.59 22.28 -14.66
CA GLU A 132 -12.25 22.43 -15.96
C GLU A 132 -13.73 22.78 -15.81
N ARG A 133 -14.44 22.13 -14.88
CA ARG A 133 -15.83 22.48 -14.58
C ARG A 133 -15.98 23.92 -14.08
N ARG A 134 -15.05 24.41 -13.27
CA ARG A 134 -15.03 25.81 -12.83
C ARG A 134 -14.82 26.77 -14.00
N ARG A 135 -13.92 26.44 -14.94
CA ARG A 135 -13.67 27.25 -16.14
C ARG A 135 -14.90 27.34 -17.04
N VAL A 136 -15.59 26.23 -17.27
CA VAL A 136 -16.82 26.19 -18.09
C VAL A 136 -17.91 27.08 -17.49
N VAL A 137 -18.12 27.01 -16.17
CA VAL A 137 -19.08 27.88 -15.47
C VAL A 137 -18.69 29.35 -15.63
N GLN A 138 -17.41 29.67 -15.43
CA GLN A 138 -16.93 31.04 -15.52
C GLN A 138 -17.13 31.61 -16.94
N GLN A 139 -16.84 30.83 -17.97
CA GLN A 139 -17.08 31.24 -19.36
C GLN A 139 -18.57 31.49 -19.64
N GLN A 140 -19.46 30.63 -19.15
CA GLN A 140 -20.91 30.84 -19.29
C GLN A 140 -21.38 32.13 -18.61
N GLN A 141 -20.86 32.43 -17.42
CA GLN A 141 -21.17 33.68 -16.71
C GLN A 141 -20.66 34.92 -17.45
N GLU A 142 -19.48 34.83 -18.09
CA GLU A 142 -18.92 35.92 -18.90
C GLU A 142 -19.70 36.15 -20.19
N GLU A 143 -20.17 35.09 -20.85
CA GLU A 143 -21.03 35.17 -22.04
C GLU A 143 -22.40 35.79 -21.72
N GLU A 144 -23.03 35.40 -20.62
CA GLU A 144 -24.32 35.96 -20.17
C GLU A 144 -24.20 37.44 -19.75
N ALA A 145 -23.05 37.85 -19.21
CA ALA A 145 -22.83 39.24 -18.81
C ALA A 145 -22.60 40.21 -19.98
N GLY A 146 -22.38 39.70 -21.20
CA GLY A 146 -21.96 40.48 -22.36
C GLY A 146 -23.08 41.17 -23.17
N ASP A 147 -24.36 40.90 -22.90
CA ASP A 147 -25.48 41.35 -23.75
C ASP A 147 -26.31 42.52 -23.16
N ASP A 148 -26.00 42.97 -21.93
CA ASP A 148 -26.81 43.96 -21.22
C ASP A 148 -26.28 45.40 -21.36
N ASN A 149 -26.61 46.05 -22.47
CA ASN A 149 -26.59 47.52 -22.57
C ASN A 149 -27.96 48.16 -22.29
N ASP A 150 -28.95 47.40 -21.80
CA ASP A 150 -30.29 47.92 -21.47
C ASP A 150 -30.53 47.93 -19.95
N SER A 151 -30.49 49.15 -19.39
CA SER A 151 -30.48 49.46 -17.96
C SER A 151 -31.81 49.17 -17.26
N THR A 152 -32.09 47.90 -16.94
CA THR A 152 -33.15 47.56 -15.99
C THR A 152 -32.55 46.91 -14.75
N THR A 153 -32.63 47.64 -13.63
CA THR A 153 -32.07 47.45 -12.29
C THR A 153 -32.59 46.19 -11.56
N GLY A 154 -32.48 45.01 -12.18
CA GLY A 154 -32.81 43.72 -11.58
C GLY A 154 -31.69 43.19 -10.68
N GLU A 155 -32.03 42.80 -9.47
CA GLU A 155 -31.15 42.16 -8.49
C GLU A 155 -30.46 40.92 -9.09
N ARG A 156 -29.13 40.99 -9.31
CA ARG A 156 -28.32 39.87 -9.78
C ARG A 156 -28.30 38.78 -8.70
N VAL A 157 -29.15 37.78 -8.85
CA VAL A 157 -29.04 36.53 -8.10
C VAL A 157 -27.72 35.88 -8.49
N ALA A 158 -26.82 35.70 -7.52
CA ALA A 158 -25.57 34.97 -7.74
C ALA A 158 -25.93 33.56 -8.21
N VAL A 159 -25.67 33.25 -9.48
CA VAL A 159 -25.86 31.91 -10.03
C VAL A 159 -24.76 31.04 -9.41
N VAL A 160 -25.12 30.32 -8.35
CA VAL A 160 -24.25 29.31 -7.76
C VAL A 160 -24.15 28.18 -8.79
N PRO A 161 -22.94 27.85 -9.27
CA PRO A 161 -22.81 26.75 -10.21
C PRO A 161 -23.30 25.45 -9.58
N PRO A 162 -23.92 24.57 -10.39
CA PRO A 162 -24.29 23.26 -9.89
C PRO A 162 -23.04 22.54 -9.36
N PRO A 163 -23.13 21.89 -8.19
CA PRO A 163 -22.01 21.17 -7.62
C PRO A 163 -21.61 20.03 -8.55
N VAL A 164 -20.30 19.82 -8.67
CA VAL A 164 -19.75 18.70 -9.44
C VAL A 164 -20.14 17.40 -8.75
N THR A 165 -20.70 16.46 -9.49
CA THR A 165 -21.14 15.17 -8.93
C THR A 165 -20.06 14.10 -9.08
N TYR A 166 -20.10 13.12 -8.18
CA TYR A 166 -19.22 11.96 -8.25
C TYR A 166 -19.43 11.17 -9.54
N GLU A 167 -20.69 11.05 -9.96
CA GLU A 167 -21.07 10.35 -11.15
C GLU A 167 -20.48 11.00 -12.41
N GLU A 168 -20.56 12.32 -12.53
CA GLU A 168 -19.95 13.00 -13.68
C GLU A 168 -18.43 12.80 -13.73
N TRP A 169 -17.76 12.79 -12.58
CA TRP A 169 -16.32 12.53 -12.54
C TRP A 169 -15.98 11.09 -12.95
N ILE A 170 -16.73 10.10 -12.44
CA ILE A 170 -16.50 8.71 -12.82
C ILE A 170 -16.86 8.47 -14.29
N ALA A 171 -17.85 9.17 -14.84
CA ALA A 171 -18.18 9.09 -16.25
C ALA A 171 -17.10 9.69 -17.17
N ASP A 172 -16.38 10.70 -16.69
CA ASP A 172 -15.22 11.26 -17.39
C ASP A 172 -14.01 10.31 -17.32
N LEU A 173 -13.78 9.72 -16.14
CA LEU A 173 -12.69 8.76 -15.91
C LEU A 173 -12.90 7.41 -16.61
N HIS A 174 -14.14 6.94 -16.68
CA HIS A 174 -14.56 5.65 -17.22
C HIS A 174 -15.78 5.81 -18.16
N PRO A 175 -15.60 6.41 -19.34
CA PRO A 175 -16.70 6.65 -20.27
C PRO A 175 -17.38 5.36 -20.74
N GLU A 176 -16.65 4.23 -20.72
CA GLU A 176 -17.17 2.90 -21.04
C GLU A 176 -18.17 2.34 -20.02
N ASN A 177 -18.17 2.87 -18.79
CA ASN A 177 -19.01 2.41 -17.70
C ASN A 177 -20.12 3.42 -17.33
N ALA A 178 -20.26 4.49 -18.09
CA ALA A 178 -21.27 5.52 -17.91
C ALA A 178 -22.38 5.36 -18.94
N TYR A 179 -23.56 4.97 -18.47
CA TYR A 179 -24.74 4.80 -19.30
C TYR A 179 -25.62 6.05 -19.17
N PRO A 180 -26.15 6.60 -20.26
CA PRO A 180 -27.34 7.44 -20.16
C PRO A 180 -28.39 6.60 -19.44
N ALA A 181 -28.93 7.08 -18.31
CA ALA A 181 -30.09 6.42 -17.70
C ALA A 181 -31.15 6.31 -18.81
N MET A 182 -31.40 5.09 -19.27
CA MET A 182 -32.40 4.87 -20.31
C MET A 182 -33.74 5.15 -19.66
N VAL A 183 -34.33 6.31 -19.97
CA VAL A 183 -35.73 6.56 -19.70
C VAL A 183 -36.49 5.46 -20.44
N ALA A 184 -37.22 4.62 -19.71
CA ALA A 184 -37.82 3.38 -20.21
C ALA A 184 -38.84 3.59 -21.36
N ASP A 185 -39.12 4.84 -21.74
CA ASP A 185 -39.95 5.19 -22.88
C ASP A 185 -39.09 5.41 -24.13
N LYS A 186 -39.24 4.48 -25.08
CA LYS A 186 -38.52 4.30 -26.36
C LYS A 186 -38.64 5.46 -27.37
N ALA A 187 -38.63 6.71 -26.95
CA ALA A 187 -38.50 7.85 -27.84
C ALA A 187 -37.04 8.26 -27.93
N VAL A 188 -36.44 8.15 -29.12
CA VAL A 188 -35.09 8.63 -29.45
C VAL A 188 -35.08 10.16 -29.35
N VAL A 189 -35.06 10.69 -28.14
CA VAL A 189 -34.96 12.11 -27.85
C VAL A 189 -33.51 12.37 -27.46
N ARG A 190 -32.90 13.36 -28.13
CA ARG A 190 -31.56 13.86 -27.82
C ARG A 190 -31.40 14.03 -26.31
N ARG A 191 -30.31 13.50 -25.76
CA ARG A 191 -29.92 13.56 -24.35
C ARG A 191 -30.12 15.01 -23.84
N PRO A 192 -31.06 15.29 -22.93
CA PRO A 192 -31.03 16.55 -22.22
C PRO A 192 -29.74 16.57 -21.37
N SER A 193 -29.06 17.72 -21.33
CA SER A 193 -27.80 17.88 -20.57
C SER A 193 -27.94 17.54 -19.07
N SER A 194 -29.17 17.39 -18.57
CA SER A 194 -29.51 17.12 -17.18
C SER A 194 -30.00 15.69 -16.92
N ALA A 195 -29.92 14.78 -17.91
CA ALA A 195 -30.30 13.39 -17.68
C ALA A 195 -29.33 12.75 -16.66
N PRO A 196 -29.85 12.05 -15.63
CA PRO A 196 -28.99 11.37 -14.66
C PRO A 196 -28.09 10.34 -15.36
N ILE A 197 -26.82 10.33 -14.97
CA ILE A 197 -25.83 9.37 -15.45
C ILE A 197 -25.92 8.14 -14.55
N GLU A 198 -26.13 6.97 -15.14
CA GLU A 198 -26.08 5.71 -14.41
C GLU A 198 -24.70 5.09 -14.59
N ILE A 199 -24.05 4.74 -13.48
CA ILE A 199 -22.71 4.18 -13.47
C ILE A 199 -22.76 2.77 -12.91
N ASP A 200 -21.89 1.90 -13.43
CA ASP A 200 -21.74 0.55 -12.92
C ASP A 200 -21.56 0.55 -11.39
N HIS A 201 -22.39 -0.25 -10.72
CA HIS A 201 -22.37 -0.44 -9.27
C HIS A 201 -20.99 -0.78 -8.68
N ARG A 202 -20.07 -1.36 -9.47
CA ARG A 202 -18.68 -1.64 -9.07
C ARG A 202 -17.92 -0.39 -8.62
N PHE A 203 -18.34 0.79 -9.07
CA PHE A 203 -17.75 2.06 -8.65
C PHE A 203 -18.22 2.54 -7.27
N TYR A 204 -19.19 1.89 -6.63
CA TYR A 204 -19.72 2.29 -5.31
C TYR A 204 -19.20 1.44 -4.14
N VAL A 205 -18.24 0.54 -4.39
CA VAL A 205 -17.61 -0.29 -3.36
C VAL A 205 -16.88 0.61 -2.34
N GLN A 206 -16.96 0.28 -1.05
CA GLN A 206 -16.39 1.09 0.04
C GLN A 206 -14.87 1.15 0.01
N GLU A 207 -14.28 0.07 -0.49
CA GLU A 207 -12.84 -0.11 -0.58
C GLU A 207 -12.25 0.59 -1.81
N ALA A 208 -13.10 1.05 -2.74
CA ALA A 208 -12.66 1.63 -3.99
C ALA A 208 -11.89 2.95 -3.79
N ASP A 209 -10.69 3.00 -4.36
CA ASP A 209 -9.75 4.11 -4.14
C ASP A 209 -10.30 5.45 -4.66
N HIS A 210 -10.95 5.46 -5.83
CA HIS A 210 -11.57 6.67 -6.39
C HIS A 210 -12.69 7.21 -5.50
N ARG A 211 -13.50 6.34 -4.86
CA ARG A 211 -14.55 6.76 -3.92
C ARG A 211 -13.97 7.34 -2.64
N LYS A 212 -12.95 6.68 -2.08
CA LYS A 212 -12.23 7.19 -0.89
C LYS A 212 -11.61 8.55 -1.19
N LEU A 213 -11.00 8.70 -2.36
CA LEU A 213 -10.38 9.93 -2.81
C LEU A 213 -11.41 11.04 -3.00
N TRP A 214 -12.54 10.77 -3.66
CA TRP A 214 -13.65 11.72 -3.77
C TRP A 214 -14.11 12.18 -2.40
N ASN A 215 -14.43 11.26 -1.50
CA ASN A 215 -14.91 11.60 -0.15
C ASN A 215 -13.87 12.33 0.70
N LYS A 216 -12.57 12.13 0.44
CA LYS A 216 -11.48 12.83 1.13
C LYS A 216 -11.32 14.28 0.64
N LEU A 217 -11.61 14.54 -0.63
CA LEU A 217 -11.44 15.84 -1.29
C LEU A 217 -12.76 16.56 -1.57
N ALA A 218 -13.88 15.93 -1.22
CA ALA A 218 -15.19 16.55 -1.12
C ALA A 218 -15.12 17.54 0.03
N ASP A 219 -15.12 18.84 -0.28
CA ASP A 219 -15.34 19.89 0.71
C ASP A 219 -16.71 19.65 1.40
N ASP A 220 -16.96 20.26 2.57
CA ASP A 220 -18.20 20.10 3.34
C ASP A 220 -19.50 20.35 2.54
N GLU A 221 -19.38 21.03 1.40
CA GLU A 221 -20.47 21.32 0.46
C GLU A 221 -20.82 20.15 -0.48
N HIS A 222 -19.93 19.17 -0.65
CA HIS A 222 -20.13 18.05 -1.57
C HIS A 222 -20.75 16.85 -0.86
N GLN A 223 -21.71 16.21 -1.53
CA GLN A 223 -22.42 15.07 -0.97
C GLN A 223 -21.47 13.87 -0.83
N ILE A 224 -21.25 13.41 0.40
CA ILE A 224 -20.50 12.17 0.67
C ILE A 224 -21.18 11.03 -0.06
N VAL A 225 -20.43 10.31 -0.89
CA VAL A 225 -20.97 9.17 -1.64
C VAL A 225 -21.16 8.00 -0.66
N PRO A 226 -22.42 7.62 -0.37
CA PRO A 226 -22.69 6.54 0.59
C PRO A 226 -22.27 5.18 0.00
N ALA A 227 -22.05 4.21 0.89
CA ALA A 227 -21.81 2.85 0.44
C ALA A 227 -23.13 2.25 -0.06
N ARG A 228 -23.08 1.45 -1.12
CA ARG A 228 -24.26 0.83 -1.74
C ARG A 228 -25.13 0.07 -0.74
N SER A 229 -24.52 -0.57 0.27
CA SER A 229 -25.23 -1.28 1.35
C SER A 229 -26.22 -0.39 2.12
N LYS A 230 -26.02 0.93 2.09
CA LYS A 230 -26.93 1.92 2.69
C LYS A 230 -28.02 2.38 1.71
N MET A 231 -27.74 2.44 0.41
CA MET A 231 -28.71 2.89 -0.60
C MET A 231 -29.83 1.87 -0.83
N LEU A 232 -29.50 0.57 -0.90
CA LEU A 232 -30.51 -0.48 -1.06
C LEU A 232 -31.46 -0.59 0.14
N ARG A 233 -30.94 -0.30 1.34
CA ARG A 233 -31.72 -0.31 2.59
C ARG A 233 -32.75 0.83 2.66
N GLY A 234 -32.50 1.95 1.98
CA GLY A 234 -33.42 3.09 1.91
C GLY A 234 -34.58 2.91 0.92
N MET A 235 -34.44 2.05 -0.09
CA MET A 235 -35.46 1.82 -1.12
C MET A 235 -36.50 0.74 -0.74
N GLY A 236 -36.57 0.34 0.54
CA GLY A 236 -37.57 -0.61 1.01
C GLY A 236 -37.39 -2.05 0.50
N VAL A 237 -36.23 -2.37 -0.09
CA VAL A 237 -35.83 -3.75 -0.37
C VAL A 237 -35.36 -4.37 0.94
N THR A 238 -36.29 -4.77 1.80
CA THR A 238 -35.97 -5.59 2.96
C THR A 238 -35.54 -6.96 2.46
N GLU A 239 -34.23 -7.17 2.28
CA GLU A 239 -33.65 -8.50 2.11
C GLU A 239 -33.97 -9.33 3.35
N ALA A 240 -35.04 -10.12 3.27
CA ALA A 240 -35.40 -11.15 4.25
C ALA A 240 -34.56 -12.42 4.06
N VAL A 241 -33.35 -12.32 3.52
CA VAL A 241 -32.55 -13.49 3.13
C VAL A 241 -31.20 -13.44 3.82
N GLY A 242 -31.03 -14.33 4.80
CA GLY A 242 -29.76 -15.05 4.88
C GLY A 242 -28.80 -14.69 6.01
N ASP A 243 -29.28 -14.34 7.20
CA ASP A 243 -28.45 -14.28 8.41
C ASP A 243 -28.12 -15.68 8.98
N HIS A 244 -27.98 -16.68 8.09
CA HIS A 244 -27.83 -18.08 8.48
C HIS A 244 -26.41 -18.63 8.24
N HIS A 245 -25.55 -17.88 7.54
CA HIS A 245 -24.22 -18.39 7.16
C HIS A 245 -23.08 -17.92 8.08
N GLN A 246 -23.26 -16.83 8.84
CA GLN A 246 -22.20 -16.30 9.70
C GLN A 246 -22.07 -17.08 11.02
N LEU A 247 -23.16 -17.68 11.52
CA LEU A 247 -23.14 -18.54 12.72
C LEU A 247 -22.54 -19.95 12.47
N GLU A 248 -22.36 -20.37 11.20
CA GLU A 248 -21.82 -21.69 10.89
C GLU A 248 -20.27 -21.72 10.80
N LEU A 249 -19.63 -20.57 10.60
CA LEU A 249 -18.17 -20.47 10.55
C LEU A 249 -17.55 -20.39 11.97
N GLU A 250 -18.16 -19.66 12.91
CA GLU A 250 -17.69 -19.62 14.31
C GLU A 250 -17.81 -21.00 15.01
N LYS A 251 -18.75 -21.84 14.59
CA LYS A 251 -18.91 -23.19 15.16
C LYS A 251 -17.86 -24.19 14.67
N LYS A 252 -17.22 -23.94 13.52
CA LYS A 252 -16.13 -24.80 13.00
C LYS A 252 -14.76 -24.43 13.56
N GLU A 253 -14.52 -23.16 13.90
CA GLU A 253 -13.24 -22.72 14.47
C GLU A 253 -13.07 -23.15 15.94
N SER A 254 -14.17 -23.33 16.67
CA SER A 254 -14.13 -23.83 18.06
C SER A 254 -13.87 -25.35 18.20
N GLN A 255 -13.78 -26.11 17.09
CA GLN A 255 -13.52 -27.56 17.15
C GLN A 255 -12.11 -27.97 16.71
N GLN A 256 -11.27 -27.04 16.24
CA GLN A 256 -9.96 -27.38 15.68
C GLN A 256 -8.77 -27.14 16.62
N THR A 257 -9.00 -26.66 17.85
CA THR A 257 -7.91 -26.27 18.78
C THR A 257 -7.62 -27.28 19.91
N VAL A 258 -8.13 -28.51 19.87
CA VAL A 258 -8.00 -29.47 21.01
C VAL A 258 -7.20 -30.74 20.70
N VAL A 259 -6.42 -30.79 19.62
CA VAL A 259 -5.61 -32.00 19.34
C VAL A 259 -4.20 -31.62 18.88
N SER A 260 -3.27 -31.47 19.84
CA SER A 260 -1.84 -31.78 19.66
C SER A 260 -1.08 -31.59 20.99
N SER A 261 -1.41 -32.39 21.99
CA SER A 261 -0.59 -32.57 23.19
C SER A 261 -0.60 -34.06 23.55
N ASP A 262 0.15 -34.87 22.82
CA ASP A 262 0.51 -36.24 23.25
C ASP A 262 1.79 -36.62 22.49
N GLU A 263 2.87 -36.86 23.25
CA GLU A 263 3.61 -38.14 23.29
C GLU A 263 4.73 -38.11 22.22
N GLU A 264 6.02 -38.37 22.43
CA GLU A 264 6.83 -39.37 23.15
C GLU A 264 8.30 -38.87 22.96
N GLU A 265 9.37 -39.33 23.58
CA GLU A 265 9.70 -40.21 24.71
C GLU A 265 11.19 -39.91 24.96
N ASP A 266 11.58 -39.95 26.22
CA ASP A 266 12.97 -40.07 26.62
C ASP A 266 13.52 -41.41 26.13
N ASP A 267 14.63 -41.42 25.39
CA ASP A 267 15.44 -42.63 25.24
C ASP A 267 16.90 -42.30 25.56
N ASP A 268 17.30 -42.78 26.74
CA ASP A 268 18.66 -42.91 27.24
C ASP A 268 19.38 -44.08 26.52
N GLU A 269 20.56 -43.85 25.94
CA GLU A 269 21.73 -44.78 26.01
C GLU A 269 23.06 -44.11 25.59
#